data_AF-A0A2K1R2Z8-F1
#
_entry.id   AF-A0A2K1R2Z8-F1
#
_cell.length_a   1.000
_cell.length_b   1.000
_cell.length_c   1.000
_cell.angle_alpha   90.00
_cell.angle_beta   90.00
_cell.angle_gamma   90.00
#
_symmetry.space_group_name_H-M   'P 1'
#
loop_
_entity.id
_entity.type
_entity.pdbx_description
1 polymer ?
#
loop_
_entity_poly.entity_id
_entity_poly.type
_entity_poly.pdbx_seq_one_letter_code
_entity_poly.pdbx_strand_id
1 'polypeptide(L)'
;MSATRCPRIVVAYDFGTTYSGVAIVYGSDVKNPENIEILKSWPGSNGITSDKVPTVLDYNTEDQEPLWGYEVIPRTSALRCIKLLLDERLEFPEWTTKANKK
;
A
#
# COMPACT_ATOMS: atom_id res chain seq x y z
N MET A 1 -29.92 6.94 26.51
CA MET A 1 -28.82 5.99 26.73
C MET A 1 -27.95 6.00 25.48
N SER A 2 -26.72 6.51 25.56
CA SER A 2 -25.79 6.49 24.42
C SER A 2 -25.31 5.06 24.22
N ALA A 3 -25.43 4.52 23.01
CA ALA A 3 -24.89 3.21 22.70
C ALA A 3 -23.37 3.24 22.91
N THR A 4 -22.85 2.45 23.84
CA THR A 4 -21.41 2.24 24.00
C THR A 4 -20.87 1.66 22.70
N ARG A 5 -20.27 2.51 21.86
CA ARG A 5 -19.63 2.04 20.64
C ARG A 5 -18.44 1.18 21.03
N CYS A 6 -18.46 -0.09 20.62
CA CYS A 6 -17.30 -0.97 20.75
C CYS A 6 -16.06 -0.29 20.13
N PRO A 7 -14.87 -0.42 20.74
CA PRO A 7 -13.63 0.08 20.14
C PRO A 7 -13.49 -0.46 18.73
N ARG A 8 -13.11 0.40 17.79
CA ARG A 8 -12.82 0.01 16.41
C ARG A 8 -11.47 0.57 16.00
N ILE A 9 -10.80 -0.16 15.13
CA ILE A 9 -9.68 0.34 14.34
C ILE A 9 -10.24 0.58 12.94
N VAL A 10 -10.09 1.80 12.43
CA VAL A 10 -10.40 2.11 11.04
C VAL A 10 -9.11 2.40 10.31
N VAL A 11 -8.88 1.70 9.21
CA VAL A 11 -7.70 1.85 8.37
C VAL A 11 -8.13 2.48 7.05
N ALA A 12 -7.55 3.61 6.71
CA ALA A 12 -7.64 4.22 5.40
C ALA A 12 -6.42 3.81 4.58
N TYR A 13 -6.67 3.21 3.40
CA TYR A 13 -5.62 2.78 2.48
C TYR A 13 -5.72 3.59 1.19
N ASP A 14 -4.68 4.35 0.87
CA ASP A 14 -4.52 4.96 -0.44
C ASP A 14 -3.66 4.04 -1.31
N PHE A 15 -4.31 3.40 -2.29
CA PHE A 15 -3.63 2.57 -3.27
C PHE A 15 -3.33 3.37 -4.53
N GLY A 16 -2.14 3.94 -4.63
CA GLY A 16 -1.71 4.67 -5.82
C GLY A 16 -1.12 3.77 -6.91
N THR A 17 -0.84 4.37 -8.07
CA THR A 17 -0.11 3.67 -9.15
C THR A 17 1.38 3.53 -8.82
N THR A 18 1.95 4.57 -8.21
CA THR A 18 3.40 4.67 -7.92
C THR A 18 3.71 4.51 -6.43
N TYR A 19 2.86 5.07 -5.58
CA TYR A 19 3.03 5.07 -4.13
C TYR A 19 1.70 4.80 -3.44
N SER A 20 1.74 4.04 -2.34
CA SER A 20 0.61 3.76 -1.46
C SER A 20 0.82 4.40 -0.09
N GLY A 21 -0.23 4.60 0.69
CA GLY A 21 -0.12 5.10 2.06
C GLY A 21 -1.23 4.54 2.94
N VAL A 22 -0.99 4.55 4.26
CA VAL A 22 -1.95 4.07 5.25
C VAL A 22 -2.14 5.14 6.32
N ALA A 23 -3.38 5.36 6.72
CA ALA A 23 -3.71 6.07 7.95
C ALA A 23 -4.61 5.20 8.82
N ILE A 24 -4.50 5.36 10.14
CA ILE A 24 -5.23 4.60 11.14
C ILE A 24 -5.87 5.54 12.15
N VAL A 25 -7.07 5.20 12.59
CA VAL A 25 -7.71 5.85 13.73
C VAL A 25 -8.26 4.78 14.65
N TYR A 26 -7.96 4.92 15.94
CA TYR A 26 -8.45 4.04 17.00
C TYR A 26 -9.48 4.77 17.87
N GLY A 27 -10.60 4.10 18.16
CA GLY A 27 -11.54 4.55 19.18
C GLY A 27 -12.98 4.75 18.70
N SER A 28 -13.79 5.35 19.58
CA SER A 28 -15.23 5.56 19.37
C SER A 28 -15.55 6.82 18.57
N ASP A 29 -14.62 7.79 18.55
CA ASP A 29 -14.71 9.06 17.80
C ASP A 29 -13.78 9.08 16.58
N VAL A 30 -14.17 8.27 15.58
CA VAL A 30 -13.50 8.11 14.27
C VAL A 30 -13.59 9.39 13.42
N LYS A 31 -14.41 10.38 13.81
CA LYS A 31 -14.65 11.59 13.01
C LYS A 31 -13.72 12.75 13.36
N ASN A 32 -13.03 12.68 14.50
CA ASN A 32 -12.07 13.70 14.88
C ASN A 32 -10.77 13.53 14.06
N PRO A 33 -10.41 14.48 13.18
CA PRO A 33 -9.23 14.38 12.34
C PRO A 33 -7.92 14.36 13.15
N GLU A 34 -7.90 14.92 14.36
CA GLU A 34 -6.72 14.92 15.24
C GLU A 34 -6.36 13.52 15.74
N ASN A 35 -7.28 12.56 15.67
CA ASN A 35 -7.05 11.18 16.06
C ASN A 35 -6.51 10.31 14.91
N ILE A 36 -6.32 10.89 13.72
CA ILE A 36 -5.83 10.17 12.55
C ILE A 36 -4.30 10.14 12.59
N GLU A 37 -3.75 8.94 12.70
CA GLU A 37 -2.33 8.69 12.60
C GLU A 37 -1.98 8.23 11.18
N ILE A 38 -1.04 8.93 10.53
CA ILE A 38 -0.48 8.50 9.25
C ILE A 38 0.72 7.58 9.54
N LEU A 39 0.73 6.39 8.96
CA LEU A 39 1.87 5.49 9.06
C LEU A 39 3.03 6.03 8.23
N LYS A 40 4.14 6.33 8.91
CA LYS A 40 5.35 6.88 8.29
C LYS A 40 6.54 5.93 8.27
N SER A 41 6.46 4.87 9.07
CA SER A 41 7.53 3.88 9.22
C SER A 41 7.15 2.64 8.44
N TRP A 42 8.02 2.25 7.51
CA TRP A 42 7.79 1.13 6.61
C TRP A 42 8.94 0.13 6.72
N PRO A 43 8.67 -1.18 6.60
CA PRO A 43 9.71 -2.19 6.45
C PRO A 43 10.66 -1.86 5.28
N GLY A 44 11.94 -2.19 5.42
CA GLY A 44 12.96 -1.92 4.38
C GLY A 44 13.35 -0.45 4.19
N SER A 45 12.77 0.49 4.92
CA SER A 45 13.03 1.93 4.76
C SER A 45 14.39 2.42 5.29
N ASN A 46 15.16 1.57 5.97
CA ASN A 46 16.48 1.90 6.54
C ASN A 46 16.48 3.17 7.42
N GLY A 47 15.41 3.37 8.20
CA GLY A 47 15.25 4.51 9.12
C GLY A 47 14.72 5.78 8.46
N ILE A 48 14.45 5.76 7.15
CA ILE A 48 13.79 6.86 6.45
C ILE A 48 12.29 6.80 6.74
N THR A 49 11.71 7.92 7.17
CA THR A 49 10.27 8.05 7.36
C THR A 49 9.62 8.69 6.14
N SER A 50 8.43 8.23 5.75
CA SER A 50 7.65 8.81 4.66
C SER A 50 6.17 8.49 4.81
N ASP A 51 5.30 9.45 4.50
CA ASP A 51 3.83 9.26 4.50
C ASP A 51 3.35 8.25 3.44
N LYS A 52 4.26 7.82 2.56
CA LYS A 52 4.00 6.92 1.44
C LYS A 52 5.10 5.86 1.31
N VAL A 53 4.74 4.73 0.71
CA VAL A 53 5.63 3.61 0.37
C VAL A 53 5.47 3.27 -1.11
N PRO A 54 6.51 2.86 -1.84
CA PRO A 54 6.38 2.49 -3.26
C PRO A 54 5.32 1.40 -3.49
N THR A 55 4.47 1.57 -4.51
CA THR A 55 3.51 0.54 -4.95
C THR A 55 4.23 -0.46 -5.85
N VAL A 56 5.01 -1.33 -5.23
CA VAL A 56 5.83 -2.34 -5.90
C VAL A 56 5.76 -3.66 -5.12
N LEU A 57 5.79 -4.77 -5.86
CA LEU A 57 5.71 -6.12 -5.31
C LEU A 57 6.63 -7.05 -6.11
N ASP A 58 7.49 -7.81 -5.43
CA ASP A 58 8.38 -8.79 -6.03
C ASP A 58 8.07 -10.19 -5.50
N TYR A 59 7.69 -11.09 -6.40
CA TYR A 59 7.39 -12.50 -6.12
C TYR A 59 8.57 -13.42 -6.43
N ASN A 60 9.71 -12.91 -6.91
CA ASN A 60 10.88 -13.74 -7.24
C ASN A 60 11.71 -14.06 -5.99
N THR A 61 11.03 -14.53 -4.97
CA THR A 61 11.58 -14.97 -3.70
C THR A 61 11.50 -16.50 -3.69
N GLU A 62 12.64 -17.18 -3.68
CA GLU A 62 12.72 -18.65 -3.66
C GLU A 62 12.08 -19.20 -2.37
N ASP A 63 10.76 -19.40 -2.39
CA ASP A 63 9.91 -19.88 -1.28
C ASP A 63 9.84 -18.95 -0.04
N GLN A 64 10.19 -17.67 -0.18
CA GLN A 64 10.02 -16.66 0.88
C GLN A 64 8.81 -15.75 0.63
N GLU A 65 8.36 -15.05 1.68
CA GLU A 65 7.32 -14.03 1.55
C GLU A 65 7.68 -13.00 0.47
N PRO A 66 6.70 -12.52 -0.32
CA PRO A 66 6.97 -11.55 -1.37
C PRO A 66 7.45 -10.24 -0.77
N LEU A 67 8.45 -9.62 -1.41
CA LEU A 67 8.96 -8.31 -1.01
C LEU A 67 8.04 -7.22 -1.55
N TRP A 68 7.82 -6.16 -0.77
CA TRP A 68 6.97 -5.04 -1.19
C TRP A 68 7.56 -3.70 -0.73
N GLY A 69 7.10 -2.62 -1.34
CA GLY A 69 7.48 -1.29 -0.89
C GLY A 69 8.99 -1.03 -0.94
N TYR A 70 9.56 -0.58 0.18
CA TYR A 70 11.00 -0.31 0.31
C TYR A 70 11.85 -1.58 0.45
N GLU A 71 11.24 -2.74 0.70
CA GLU A 71 11.96 -4.02 0.78
C GLU A 71 12.35 -4.54 -0.61
N VAL A 72 11.69 -4.06 -1.68
CA VAL A 72 12.01 -4.47 -3.04
C VAL A 72 13.33 -3.87 -3.49
N ILE A 73 14.25 -4.75 -3.92
CA ILE A 73 15.55 -4.37 -4.46
C ILE A 73 15.36 -3.57 -5.76
N PRO A 74 15.98 -2.38 -5.91
CA PRO A 74 15.89 -1.62 -7.15
C PRO A 74 16.38 -2.43 -8.35
N ARG A 75 15.72 -2.25 -9.51
CA ARG A 75 16.07 -2.88 -10.80
C ARG A 75 15.82 -4.39 -10.89
N THR A 76 15.16 -5.03 -9.92
CA THR A 76 14.62 -6.39 -10.10
C THR A 76 13.37 -6.38 -10.97
N SER A 77 12.96 -7.56 -11.44
CA SER A 77 11.72 -7.82 -12.18
C SER A 77 10.47 -7.77 -11.28
N ALA A 78 10.30 -6.68 -10.53
CA ALA A 78 9.18 -6.45 -9.65
C ALA A 78 7.96 -5.87 -10.40
N LEU A 79 6.77 -6.23 -9.94
CA LEU A 79 5.51 -5.69 -10.44
C LEU A 79 5.35 -4.23 -10.01
N ARG A 80 4.99 -3.37 -10.96
CA ARG A 80 4.78 -1.92 -10.78
C ARG A 80 3.54 -1.50 -11.53
N CYS A 81 2.97 -0.36 -11.13
CA CYS A 81 1.75 0.19 -11.75
C CYS A 81 0.57 -0.80 -11.74
N ILE A 82 0.55 -1.74 -10.79
CA ILE A 82 -0.44 -2.82 -10.70
C ILE A 82 -1.88 -2.30 -10.55
N LYS A 83 -2.06 -1.07 -10.05
CA LYS A 83 -3.36 -0.40 -10.00
C LYS A 83 -4.03 -0.33 -11.37
N LEU A 84 -3.25 -0.17 -12.44
CA LEU A 84 -3.76 -0.11 -13.82
C LEU A 84 -4.30 -1.46 -14.31
N LEU A 85 -3.94 -2.57 -13.64
CA LEU A 85 -4.39 -3.91 -13.97
C LEU A 85 -5.62 -4.36 -13.17
N LEU A 86 -6.13 -3.52 -12.25
CA LEU A 86 -7.26 -3.91 -11.39
C LEU A 86 -8.64 -3.78 -12.04
N ASP A 87 -8.77 -2.95 -13.09
CA ASP A 87 -10.00 -2.87 -13.89
C ASP A 87 -9.68 -3.28 -15.32
N GLU A 88 -10.16 -4.48 -15.69
CA GLU A 88 -9.90 -5.09 -17.00
C GLU A 88 -10.49 -4.29 -18.17
N ARG A 89 -11.37 -3.33 -17.89
CA ARG A 89 -12.01 -2.48 -18.90
C ARG A 89 -11.17 -1.26 -19.29
N LEU A 90 -10.13 -0.94 -18.52
CA LEU A 90 -9.28 0.22 -18.80
C LEU A 90 -8.28 -0.11 -19.92
N GLU A 91 -8.18 0.79 -20.90
CA GLU A 91 -7.11 0.70 -21.89
C GLU A 91 -5.76 1.06 -21.26
N PHE A 92 -4.75 0.24 -21.57
CA PHE A 92 -3.42 0.38 -20.99
C PHE A 92 -2.68 1.57 -21.61
N PRO A 93 -2.03 2.42 -20.81
CA PRO A 93 -1.08 3.39 -21.35
C PRO A 93 0.04 2.67 -22.10
N GLU A 94 0.47 3.22 -23.23
CA GLU A 94 1.47 2.63 -24.14
C GLU A 94 2.80 2.29 -23.44
N TRP A 95 3.16 3.02 -22.38
CA TRP A 95 4.38 2.81 -21.61
C TRP A 95 4.32 1.64 -20.62
N THR A 96 3.22 0.89 -20.55
CA THR A 96 3.04 -0.26 -19.65
C THR A 96 3.12 -1.60 -20.40
N THR A 97 3.72 -2.61 -19.78
CA THR A 97 3.80 -3.98 -20.32
C THR A 97 3.06 -4.93 -19.40
N LYS A 98 2.21 -5.80 -19.95
CA LYS A 98 1.61 -6.90 -19.17
C LYS A 98 2.68 -7.93 -18.86
N ALA A 99 2.76 -8.36 -17.59
CA ALA A 99 3.53 -9.54 -17.25
C ALA A 99 2.94 -10.73 -18.03
N ASN A 100 3.78 -11.47 -18.77
CA ASN A 100 3.34 -12.68 -19.46
C ASN A 100 2.82 -13.66 -18.40
N LYS A 101 1.59 -14.16 -18.59
CA LYS A 101 1.11 -15.30 -17.81
C LYS A 101 2.03 -16.48 -18.14
N LYS A 102 2.73 -17.01 -17.14
CA LYS A 102 3.34 -18.34 -17.25
C LYS A 102 2.24 -19.39 -17.34
#